data_AF-A0A451BGE0-F1
#
_entry.id   AF-A0A451BGE0-F1
#
_cell.length_a   1.000
_cell.length_b   1.000
_cell.length_c   1.000
_cell.angle_alpha   90.00
_cell.angle_beta   90.00
_cell.angle_gamma   90.00
#
_symmetry.space_group_name_H-M   'P 1'
#
loop_
_entity.id
_entity.type
_entity.pdbx_description
1 polymer ?
#
loop_
_entity_poly.entity_id
_entity_poly.type
_entity_poly.pdbx_seq_one_letter_code
_entity_poly.pdbx_strand_id
1 'polypeptide(L)'
;YINKRVAGLLNKLLIELTKSRARHSNDNALVESKNGSIVRKHLGYTHIPQKWAPLVNEFLSNHLNPYVNYHRPCFFPELKTDSKGKQKKTYSYKGMMTPYEKLKSLPNSESFLKPGLSFQEIDAIAYGITDSQAARQMNKAKSKLFQTIYEQVNRAA
;
A
#
# COMPACT_ATOMS: atom_id res chain seq x y z
N TYR A 1 -19.46 3.35 -14.70
CA TYR A 1 -20.48 4.25 -14.16
C TYR A 1 -19.79 5.26 -13.25
N ILE A 2 -20.07 6.57 -13.36
CA ILE A 2 -19.52 7.58 -12.44
C ILE A 2 -20.61 7.88 -11.41
N ASN A 3 -20.28 7.75 -10.12
CA ASN A 3 -21.21 8.03 -9.04
C ASN A 3 -21.52 9.54 -8.97
N LYS A 4 -22.79 9.92 -9.16
CA LYS A 4 -23.21 11.33 -9.17
C LYS A 4 -22.87 12.09 -7.87
N ARG A 5 -22.94 11.41 -6.71
CA ARG A 5 -22.58 12.02 -5.42
C ARG A 5 -21.08 12.31 -5.34
N VAL A 6 -20.25 11.37 -5.82
CA VAL A 6 -18.80 11.56 -5.88
C VAL A 6 -18.43 12.69 -6.84
N ALA A 7 -19.05 12.75 -8.02
CA ALA A 7 -18.82 13.84 -8.96
C ALA A 7 -19.17 15.21 -8.36
N GLY A 8 -20.30 15.33 -7.66
CA GLY A 8 -20.67 16.57 -6.97
C GLY A 8 -19.66 17.00 -5.89
N LEU A 9 -19.14 16.05 -5.12
CA LEU A 9 -18.09 16.31 -4.12
C LEU A 9 -16.79 16.80 -4.78
N LEU A 10 -16.32 16.12 -5.82
CA LEU A 10 -15.09 16.47 -6.51
C LEU A 10 -15.19 17.86 -7.16
N ASN A 11 -16.33 18.18 -7.79
CA ASN A 11 -16.58 19.52 -8.33
C ASN A 11 -16.56 20.60 -7.25
N LYS A 12 -17.16 20.34 -6.08
CA LYS A 12 -17.13 21.28 -4.94
C LYS A 12 -15.70 21.53 -4.45
N LEU A 13 -14.85 20.51 -4.49
CA LEU A 13 -13.45 20.59 -4.09
C LEU A 13 -12.52 21.09 -5.22
N LEU A 14 -13.06 21.46 -6.38
CA LEU A 14 -12.32 21.85 -7.58
C LEU A 14 -11.31 20.78 -8.04
N ILE A 15 -11.67 19.50 -7.87
CA ILE A 15 -10.86 18.35 -8.29
C ILE A 15 -11.38 17.85 -9.64
N GLU A 16 -10.48 17.82 -10.63
CA GLU A 16 -10.78 17.27 -11.94
C GLU A 16 -10.91 15.74 -11.89
N LEU A 17 -12.06 15.20 -12.29
CA LEU A 17 -12.29 13.76 -12.42
C LEU A 17 -12.15 13.34 -13.89
N THR A 18 -11.10 12.56 -14.19
CA THR A 18 -10.92 11.94 -15.51
C THR A 18 -11.34 10.46 -15.47
N LYS A 19 -11.72 9.92 -16.63
CA LYS A 19 -12.15 8.52 -16.78
C LYS A 19 -11.25 7.82 -17.80
N SER A 20 -10.76 6.63 -17.45
CA SER A 20 -10.02 5.76 -18.37
C SER A 20 -10.87 5.37 -19.58
N ARG A 21 -10.22 5.15 -20.73
CA ARG A 21 -10.89 4.74 -21.95
C ARG A 21 -11.45 3.33 -21.81
N ALA A 22 -12.57 3.05 -22.48
CA ALA A 22 -13.18 1.73 -22.45
C ALA A 22 -12.25 0.69 -23.08
N ARG A 23 -12.04 -0.44 -22.39
CA ARG A 23 -11.20 -1.57 -22.86
C ARG A 23 -9.70 -1.24 -23.03
N HIS A 24 -9.19 -0.21 -22.34
CA HIS A 24 -7.76 0.10 -22.32
C HIS A 24 -7.18 -0.09 -20.91
N SER A 25 -6.57 -1.25 -20.66
CA SER A 25 -5.97 -1.60 -19.35
C SER A 25 -4.80 -0.71 -18.96
N ASN A 26 -4.07 -0.17 -19.95
CA ASN A 26 -2.88 0.65 -19.72
C ASN A 26 -3.18 1.94 -18.95
N ASP A 27 -4.39 2.48 -19.07
CA ASP A 27 -4.80 3.71 -18.38
C ASP A 27 -4.80 3.54 -16.84
N ASN A 28 -4.93 2.30 -16.33
CA ASN A 28 -4.95 1.98 -14.91
C ASN A 28 -3.80 1.02 -14.49
N ALA A 29 -2.77 0.84 -15.33
CA ALA A 29 -1.76 -0.20 -15.15
C ALA A 29 -1.04 -0.12 -13.78
N LEU A 30 -0.73 1.08 -13.31
CA LEU A 30 -0.06 1.27 -12.02
C LEU A 30 -0.95 0.90 -10.84
N VAL A 31 -2.23 1.30 -10.90
CA VAL A 31 -3.23 0.98 -9.86
C VAL A 31 -3.45 -0.52 -9.81
N GLU A 32 -3.63 -1.19 -10.94
CA GLU A 32 -3.81 -2.65 -10.98
C GLU A 32 -2.58 -3.41 -10.50
N SER A 33 -1.37 -2.93 -10.84
CA SER A 33 -0.13 -3.50 -10.32
C SER A 33 -0.03 -3.38 -8.80
N LYS A 34 -0.44 -2.23 -8.23
CA LYS A 34 -0.50 -2.03 -6.78
C LYS A 34 -1.57 -2.90 -6.12
N ASN A 35 -2.74 -2.99 -6.73
CA ASN A 35 -3.84 -3.84 -6.28
C ASN A 35 -3.41 -5.31 -6.23
N GLY A 36 -2.72 -5.80 -7.26
CA GLY A 36 -2.20 -7.16 -7.29
C GLY A 36 -1.13 -7.40 -6.21
N SER A 37 -0.14 -6.51 -6.13
CA SER A 37 1.02 -6.69 -5.24
C SER A 37 0.70 -6.57 -3.75
N ILE A 38 -0.29 -5.76 -3.37
CA ILE A 38 -0.66 -5.51 -1.97
C ILE A 38 -2.08 -5.99 -1.66
N VAL A 39 -3.10 -5.40 -2.31
CA VAL A 39 -4.50 -5.61 -1.92
C VAL A 39 -4.92 -7.07 -2.07
N ARG A 40 -4.81 -7.63 -3.28
CA ARG A 40 -5.21 -9.02 -3.57
C ARG A 40 -4.31 -10.04 -2.87
N LYS A 41 -3.02 -9.71 -2.68
CA LYS A 41 -2.08 -10.53 -1.92
C LYS A 41 -2.52 -10.75 -0.47
N HIS A 42 -3.09 -9.71 0.16
CA HIS A 42 -3.47 -9.77 1.56
C HIS A 42 -4.95 -10.09 1.77
N LEU A 43 -5.85 -9.57 0.93
CA LEU A 43 -7.30 -9.70 1.08
C LEU A 43 -7.93 -10.80 0.20
N GLY A 44 -7.18 -11.35 -0.75
CA GLY A 44 -7.69 -12.35 -1.68
C GLY A 44 -8.50 -11.77 -2.84
N TYR A 45 -9.26 -12.64 -3.50
CA TYR A 45 -10.06 -12.31 -4.69
C TYR A 45 -11.57 -12.39 -4.43
N THR A 46 -11.98 -12.91 -3.27
CA THR A 46 -13.38 -13.12 -2.93
C THR A 46 -14.06 -11.80 -2.57
N HIS A 47 -15.35 -11.69 -2.91
CA HIS A 47 -16.16 -10.56 -2.50
C HIS A 47 -16.31 -10.53 -0.97
N ILE A 48 -15.97 -9.39 -0.36
CA ILE A 48 -16.17 -9.13 1.07
C ILE A 48 -17.40 -8.22 1.23
N PRO A 49 -18.49 -8.68 1.87
CA PRO A 49 -19.68 -7.85 2.08
C PRO A 49 -19.37 -6.54 2.80
N GLN A 50 -20.05 -5.45 2.39
CA GLN A 50 -19.80 -4.09 2.91
C GLN A 50 -19.91 -3.97 4.44
N LYS A 51 -20.74 -4.78 5.10
CA LYS A 51 -20.85 -4.80 6.57
C LYS A 51 -19.51 -5.02 7.29
N TRP A 52 -18.54 -5.62 6.61
CA TRP A 52 -17.21 -5.89 7.13
C TRP A 52 -16.18 -4.80 6.84
N ALA A 53 -16.53 -3.78 6.03
CA ALA A 53 -15.63 -2.70 5.68
C ALA A 53 -14.97 -2.02 6.90
N PRO A 54 -15.68 -1.77 8.03
CA PRO A 54 -15.03 -1.22 9.23
C PRO A 54 -13.88 -2.10 9.76
N LEU A 55 -14.08 -3.42 9.87
CA LEU A 55 -13.05 -4.35 10.36
C LEU A 55 -11.88 -4.45 9.38
N VAL A 56 -12.16 -4.44 8.07
CA VAL A 56 -11.10 -4.42 7.05
C VAL A 56 -10.29 -3.13 7.17
N ASN A 57 -10.93 -1.97 7.33
CA ASN A 57 -10.24 -0.68 7.48
C ASN A 57 -9.37 -0.63 8.73
N GLU A 58 -9.84 -1.19 9.84
CA GLU A 58 -9.06 -1.31 11.07
C GLU A 58 -7.81 -2.18 10.85
N PHE A 59 -7.98 -3.35 10.23
CA PHE A 59 -6.86 -4.22 9.87
C PHE A 59 -5.84 -3.52 8.95
N LEU A 60 -6.33 -2.80 7.93
CA LEU A 60 -5.47 -2.07 7.01
C LEU A 60 -4.67 -0.99 7.74
N SER A 61 -5.33 -0.18 8.56
CA SER A 61 -4.71 0.97 9.23
C SER A 61 -3.75 0.57 10.34
N ASN A 62 -4.12 -0.42 11.16
CA ASN A 62 -3.39 -0.78 12.37
C ASN A 62 -2.33 -1.86 12.13
N HIS A 63 -2.45 -2.65 11.06
CA HIS A 63 -1.57 -3.81 10.85
C HIS A 63 -0.95 -3.83 9.46
N LEU A 64 -1.74 -3.79 8.38
CA LEU A 64 -1.18 -3.98 7.05
C LEU A 64 -0.33 -2.80 6.60
N ASN A 65 -0.82 -1.56 6.72
CA ASN A 65 -0.12 -0.37 6.25
C ASN A 65 1.20 -0.15 7.01
N PRO A 66 1.25 -0.24 8.36
CA PRO A 66 2.51 -0.16 9.08
C PRO A 66 3.50 -1.24 8.65
N TYR A 67 3.05 -2.50 8.52
CA TYR A 67 3.89 -3.58 8.04
C TYR A 67 4.46 -3.31 6.64
N VAL A 68 3.62 -2.91 5.69
CA VAL A 68 4.06 -2.67 4.30
C VAL A 68 5.02 -1.48 4.20
N ASN A 69 4.82 -0.43 4.99
CA ASN A 69 5.60 0.80 4.88
C ASN A 69 6.91 0.76 5.66
N TYR A 70 6.92 0.13 6.84
CA TYR A 70 8.05 0.20 7.78
C TYR A 70 8.85 -1.09 7.90
N HIS A 71 8.30 -2.24 7.51
CA HIS A 71 8.91 -3.55 7.79
C HIS A 71 9.03 -4.48 6.58
N ARG A 72 8.39 -4.13 5.45
CA ARG A 72 8.42 -4.96 4.25
C ARG A 72 9.59 -4.55 3.36
N PRO A 73 10.63 -5.40 3.21
CA PRO A 73 11.71 -5.10 2.30
C PRO A 73 11.22 -5.06 0.85
N CYS A 74 11.68 -4.05 0.12
CA CYS A 74 11.32 -3.79 -1.26
C CYS A 74 12.58 -3.62 -2.12
N PHE A 75 12.50 -4.09 -3.36
CA PHE A 75 13.55 -3.86 -4.35
C PHE A 75 13.39 -2.48 -4.97
N PHE A 76 14.46 -1.70 -4.95
CA PHE A 76 14.54 -0.44 -5.69
C PHE A 76 15.53 -0.57 -6.84
N PRO A 77 15.21 -0.03 -8.02
CA PRO A 77 16.08 -0.15 -9.19
C PRO A 77 17.29 0.76 -9.06
N GLU A 78 18.46 0.22 -9.36
CA GLU A 78 19.68 0.97 -9.68
C GLU A 78 19.82 1.06 -11.20
N LEU A 79 20.21 2.24 -11.71
CA LEU A 79 20.50 2.41 -13.12
C LEU A 79 21.97 2.10 -13.40
N LYS A 80 22.22 1.18 -14.32
CA LYS A 80 23.54 0.91 -14.89
C LYS A 80 23.54 1.30 -16.35
N THR A 81 24.42 2.21 -16.72
CA THR A 81 24.65 2.61 -18.12
C THR A 81 25.74 1.73 -18.70
N ASP A 82 25.47 1.08 -19.82
CA ASP A 82 26.50 0.30 -20.51
C ASP A 82 27.46 1.20 -21.32
N SER A 83 28.55 0.60 -21.84
CA SER A 83 29.54 1.31 -22.66
C SER A 83 28.98 1.92 -23.95
N LYS A 84 27.76 1.53 -24.35
CA LYS A 84 27.03 2.05 -25.52
C LYS A 84 25.97 3.09 -25.13
N GLY A 85 25.91 3.50 -23.86
CA GLY A 85 24.95 4.49 -23.36
C GLY A 85 23.55 3.93 -23.03
N LYS A 86 23.30 2.63 -23.17
CA LYS A 86 22.00 2.04 -22.84
C LYS A 86 21.88 1.88 -21.33
N GLN A 87 20.83 2.46 -20.76
CA GLN A 87 20.49 2.30 -19.35
C GLN A 87 19.72 0.99 -19.11
N LYS A 88 20.17 0.22 -18.12
CA LYS A 88 19.49 -0.98 -17.62
C LYS A 88 19.19 -0.81 -16.14
N LYS A 89 17.97 -1.19 -15.73
CA LYS A 89 17.58 -1.26 -14.32
C LYS A 89 18.05 -2.58 -13.74
N THR A 90 18.80 -2.54 -12.64
CA THR A 90 19.19 -3.72 -11.87
C THR A 90 18.61 -3.64 -10.45
N TYR A 91 18.15 -4.77 -9.92
CA TYR A 91 17.56 -4.85 -8.59
C TYR A 91 18.49 -5.69 -7.71
N SER A 92 19.33 -5.02 -6.93
CA SER A 92 20.33 -5.67 -6.08
C SER A 92 19.72 -6.00 -4.70
N TYR A 93 20.16 -7.10 -4.08
CA TYR A 93 19.81 -7.38 -2.68
C TYR A 93 20.43 -6.35 -1.72
N LYS A 94 21.58 -5.77 -2.07
CA LYS A 94 22.25 -4.74 -1.27
C LYS A 94 21.45 -3.44 -1.20
N GLY A 95 20.69 -3.12 -2.24
CA GLY A 95 19.81 -1.96 -2.31
C GLY A 95 18.38 -2.23 -1.80
N MET A 96 18.15 -3.37 -1.15
CA MET A 96 16.85 -3.70 -0.59
C MET A 96 16.64 -2.89 0.69
N MET A 97 15.50 -2.22 0.77
CA MET A 97 15.13 -1.37 1.91
C MET A 97 13.61 -1.32 2.04
N THR A 98 13.10 -0.86 3.17
CA THR A 98 11.67 -0.61 3.35
C THR A 98 11.27 0.67 2.62
N PRO A 99 9.97 0.86 2.28
CA PRO A 99 9.51 2.12 1.69
C PRO A 99 9.87 3.35 2.53
N TYR A 100 9.83 3.23 3.85
CA TYR A 100 10.22 4.31 4.77
C TYR A 100 11.72 4.62 4.69
N GLU A 101 12.58 3.60 4.77
CA GLU A 101 14.03 3.78 4.61
C GLU A 101 14.36 4.40 3.24
N LYS A 102 13.63 4.00 2.20
CA LYS A 102 13.79 4.61 0.88
C LYS A 102 13.45 6.09 0.90
N LEU A 103 12.31 6.47 1.49
CA LEU A 103 11.92 7.86 1.61
C LEU A 103 13.01 8.67 2.32
N LYS A 104 13.53 8.16 3.44
CA LYS A 104 14.59 8.83 4.22
C LYS A 104 15.89 8.99 3.42
N SER A 105 16.21 8.04 2.52
CA SER A 105 17.40 8.10 1.65
C SER A 105 17.36 9.16 0.54
N LEU A 106 16.20 9.77 0.26
CA LEU A 106 16.05 10.75 -0.81
C LEU A 106 16.54 12.14 -0.39
N PRO A 107 17.07 12.95 -1.33
CA PRO A 107 17.43 14.33 -1.05
C PRO A 107 16.19 15.15 -0.69
N ASN A 108 16.31 16.04 0.30
CA ASN A 108 15.23 16.90 0.80
C ASN A 108 13.99 16.13 1.28
N SER A 109 14.15 14.89 1.74
CA SER A 109 13.04 14.01 2.14
C SER A 109 12.13 14.62 3.22
N GLU A 110 12.68 15.44 4.12
CA GLU A 110 11.95 16.16 5.17
C GLU A 110 10.89 17.11 4.62
N SER A 111 11.15 17.74 3.47
CA SER A 111 10.22 18.71 2.86
C SER A 111 8.95 18.06 2.31
N PHE A 112 8.94 16.74 2.14
CA PHE A 112 7.79 15.97 1.68
C PHE A 112 6.93 15.41 2.82
N LEU A 113 7.32 15.65 4.08
CA LEU A 113 6.51 15.27 5.23
C LEU A 113 5.32 16.23 5.39
N LYS A 114 4.24 15.72 5.99
CA LYS A 114 3.10 16.57 6.34
C LYS A 114 3.53 17.59 7.40
N PRO A 115 2.95 18.81 7.38
CA PRO A 115 3.21 19.79 8.44
C PRO A 115 2.95 19.19 9.83
N GLY A 116 3.90 19.36 10.75
CA GLY A 116 3.84 18.82 12.11
C GLY A 116 4.24 17.36 12.27
N LEU A 117 4.76 16.71 11.21
CA LEU A 117 5.32 15.36 11.28
C LEU A 117 6.83 15.40 11.03
N SER A 118 7.58 14.80 11.94
CA SER A 118 9.05 14.68 11.87
C SER A 118 9.49 13.24 11.61
N PHE A 119 10.69 13.06 11.07
CA PHE A 119 11.26 11.71 10.98
C PHE A 119 11.51 11.06 12.34
N GLN A 120 11.69 11.84 13.40
CA GLN A 120 11.85 11.30 14.76
C GLN A 120 10.59 10.57 15.24
N GLU A 121 9.42 11.14 14.97
CA GLU A 121 8.13 10.51 15.31
C GLU A 121 7.90 9.25 14.48
N ILE A 122 8.25 9.27 13.19
CA ILE A 122 8.10 8.10 12.32
C ILE A 122 9.13 7.01 12.67
N ASP A 123 10.36 7.39 13.03
CA ASP A 123 11.41 6.49 13.51
C ASP A 123 10.96 5.72 14.75
N ALA A 124 10.28 6.38 15.70
CA ALA A 124 9.73 5.73 16.88
C ALA A 124 8.72 4.62 16.52
N ILE A 125 7.95 4.81 15.45
CA ILE A 125 7.02 3.79 14.93
C ILE A 125 7.79 2.68 14.22
N ALA A 126 8.69 3.04 13.28
CA ALA A 126 9.39 2.11 12.42
C ALA A 126 10.35 1.19 13.20
N TYR A 127 11.02 1.72 14.24
CA TYR A 127 11.99 0.97 15.04
C TYR A 127 11.41 0.43 16.35
N GLY A 128 10.12 0.69 16.64
CA GLY A 128 9.48 0.23 17.87
C GLY A 128 9.31 -1.30 17.94
N ILE A 129 9.26 -1.98 16.80
CA ILE A 129 9.20 -3.44 16.70
C ILE A 129 10.12 -3.96 15.59
N THR A 130 10.56 -5.21 15.72
CA THR A 130 11.35 -5.86 14.66
C THR A 130 10.49 -6.27 13.47
N ASP A 131 11.09 -6.38 12.28
CA ASP A 131 10.39 -6.79 11.06
C ASP A 131 9.70 -8.16 11.20
N SER A 132 10.34 -9.09 11.91
CA SER A 132 9.79 -10.42 12.18
C SER A 132 8.57 -10.35 13.09
N GLN A 133 8.58 -9.48 14.11
CA GLN A 133 7.43 -9.26 14.98
C GLN A 133 6.28 -8.60 14.19
N ALA A 134 6.56 -7.58 13.39
CA ALA A 134 5.57 -6.93 12.55
C ALA A 134 4.89 -7.92 11.59
N ALA A 135 5.67 -8.79 10.93
CA ALA A 135 5.15 -9.84 10.07
C ALA A 135 4.23 -10.82 10.82
N ARG A 136 4.63 -11.26 12.02
CA ARG A 136 3.81 -12.15 12.87
C ARG A 136 2.51 -11.48 13.31
N GLN A 137 2.57 -10.23 13.77
CA GLN A 137 1.40 -9.47 14.20
C GLN A 137 0.42 -9.25 13.04
N MET A 138 0.91 -8.84 11.87
CA MET A 138 0.09 -8.64 10.67
C MET A 138 -0.59 -9.95 10.24
N ASN A 139 0.14 -11.06 10.19
CA ASN A 139 -0.44 -12.36 9.83
C ASN A 139 -1.46 -12.83 10.86
N LYS A 140 -1.20 -12.65 12.16
CA LYS A 140 -2.15 -13.00 13.23
C LYS A 140 -3.45 -12.19 13.10
N ALA A 141 -3.34 -10.88 12.89
CA ALA A 141 -4.50 -10.00 12.71
C ALA A 141 -5.30 -10.36 11.44
N LYS A 142 -4.59 -10.67 10.34
CA LYS A 142 -5.20 -11.14 9.09
C LYS A 142 -6.01 -12.42 9.31
N SER A 143 -5.44 -13.41 10.00
CA SER A 143 -6.14 -14.67 10.30
C SER A 143 -7.39 -14.42 11.15
N LYS A 144 -7.31 -13.58 12.19
CA LYS A 144 -8.46 -13.23 13.05
C LYS A 144 -9.58 -12.54 12.25
N LEU A 145 -9.22 -11.61 11.37
CA LEU A 145 -10.18 -10.92 10.50
C LEU A 145 -10.96 -11.92 9.64
N PHE A 146 -10.24 -12.79 8.93
CA PHE A 146 -10.88 -13.73 8.02
C PHE A 146 -11.63 -14.84 8.73
N GLN A 147 -11.15 -15.28 9.89
CA GLN A 147 -11.92 -16.18 10.77
C GLN A 147 -13.28 -15.55 11.10
N THR A 148 -13.30 -14.28 11.54
CA THR A 148 -14.54 -13.56 11.87
C THR A 148 -15.47 -13.43 10.66
N ILE A 149 -14.92 -13.08 9.49
CA ILE A 149 -15.70 -12.92 8.25
C ILE A 149 -16.29 -14.25 7.81
N TYR A 150 -15.50 -15.32 7.73
CA TYR A 150 -15.94 -16.60 7.17
C TYR A 150 -16.76 -17.45 8.15
N GLU A 151 -16.46 -17.44 9.44
CA GLU A 151 -17.27 -18.16 10.45
C GLU A 151 -18.69 -17.59 10.55
N GLN A 152 -18.83 -16.26 10.46
CA GLN A 152 -20.16 -15.64 10.48
C GLN A 152 -20.92 -15.79 9.16
N VAL A 153 -20.22 -15.97 8.03
CA VAL A 153 -20.86 -16.34 6.76
C VAL A 153 -21.45 -17.75 6.85
N ASN A 154 -20.73 -18.69 7.47
CA ASN A 154 -21.20 -20.07 7.64
C ASN A 154 -22.32 -20.24 8.69
N ARG A 155 -22.47 -19.31 9.63
CA ARG A 155 -23.60 -19.31 10.59
C ARG A 155 -24.86 -18.59 10.08
N ALA A 156 -24.72 -17.78 9.03
CA ALA A 156 -25.82 -17.02 8.43
C ALA A 156 -26.36 -17.65 7.14
N ALA A 157 -25.77 -18.77 6.71
CA ALA A 157 -26.22 -19.65 5.64
C ALA A 157 -26.90 -20.88 6.25
#